data_AF-A0A2V8AE98-F1
#
_entry.id   AF-A0A2V8AE98-F1
#
_cell.length_a   1.000
_cell.length_b   1.000
_cell.length_c   1.000
_cell.angle_alpha   90.00
_cell.angle_beta   90.00
_cell.angle_gamma   90.00
#
_symmetry.space_group_name_H-M   'P 1'
#
loop_
_entity.id
_entity.type
_entity.pdbx_description
1 polymer ?
#
loop_
_entity_poly.entity_id
_entity_poly.type
_entity_poly.pdbx_seq_one_letter_code
_entity_poly.pdbx_strand_id
1 'polypeptide(L)'
;MTEVLTVRVPPDLLAKADARAAQLGLDRGKYVRALIEDDVTAGAKQGRRRRFSSESFIGSVPLGRGPYMNRRVRALVRDRLAAKREKNR
;
A
#
# COMPACT_ATOMS: atom_id res chain seq x y z
N MET A 1 -10.74 -8.53 30.27
CA MET A 1 -11.86 -7.61 30.51
C MET A 1 -12.22 -6.95 29.19
N THR A 2 -13.50 -6.78 28.89
CA THR A 2 -13.98 -6.13 27.65
C THR A 2 -14.42 -4.71 27.97
N GLU A 3 -13.77 -3.73 27.35
CA GLU A 3 -14.15 -2.31 27.45
C GLU A 3 -15.25 -1.96 26.43
N VAL A 4 -16.12 -1.01 26.78
CA VAL A 4 -17.23 -0.59 25.91
C VAL A 4 -16.82 0.62 25.08
N LEU A 5 -16.91 0.49 23.74
CA LEU A 5 -16.71 1.59 22.80
C LEU A 5 -18.07 2.19 22.39
N THR A 6 -18.30 3.47 22.72
CA THR A 6 -19.51 4.20 22.32
C THR A 6 -19.15 5.27 21.29
N VAL A 7 -19.83 5.27 20.14
CA VAL A 7 -19.54 6.20 19.02
C VAL A 7 -20.85 6.78 18.48
N ARG A 8 -20.84 8.07 18.13
CA ARG A 8 -21.94 8.71 17.40
C ARG A 8 -21.75 8.47 15.90
N VAL A 9 -22.76 7.87 15.27
CA VAL A 9 -22.72 7.49 13.85
C VAL A 9 -23.98 8.01 13.16
N PRO A 10 -23.88 8.53 11.92
CA PRO A 10 -25.06 8.91 11.15
C PRO A 10 -26.01 7.71 10.96
N PRO A 11 -27.35 7.92 11.00
CA PRO A 11 -28.32 6.83 10.93
C PRO A 11 -28.22 6.05 9.62
N ASP A 12 -27.92 6.73 8.50
CA ASP A 12 -27.76 6.09 7.19
C ASP A 12 -26.59 5.11 7.14
N LEU A 13 -25.50 5.44 7.85
CA LEU A 13 -24.33 4.58 7.93
C LEU A 13 -24.61 3.38 8.83
N LEU A 14 -25.32 3.60 9.93
CA LEU A 14 -25.77 2.53 10.83
C LEU A 14 -26.64 1.52 10.09
N ALA A 15 -27.62 1.98 9.30
CA ALA A 15 -28.50 1.12 8.51
C ALA A 15 -27.72 0.27 7.49
N LYS A 16 -26.72 0.86 6.82
CA LYS A 16 -25.85 0.12 5.89
C LYS A 16 -25.00 -0.92 6.60
N ALA A 17 -24.49 -0.60 7.79
CA ALA A 17 -23.74 -1.54 8.62
C ALA A 17 -24.62 -2.71 9.08
N ASP A 18 -25.85 -2.44 9.50
CA ASP A 18 -26.82 -3.47 9.90
C ASP A 18 -27.19 -4.39 8.72
N ALA A 19 -27.42 -3.82 7.53
CA ALA A 19 -27.69 -4.61 6.32
C ALA A 19 -26.50 -5.51 5.93
N ARG A 20 -25.27 -4.98 6.00
CA ARG A 20 -24.02 -5.73 5.77
C ARG A 20 -23.84 -6.85 6.80
N ALA A 21 -24.11 -6.55 8.07
CA ALA A 21 -24.02 -7.55 9.14
C ALA A 21 -25.01 -8.69 8.90
N ALA A 22 -26.26 -8.38 8.54
CA ALA A 22 -27.28 -9.37 8.20
C ALA A 22 -26.88 -10.25 6.99
N GLN A 23 -26.30 -9.66 5.93
CA GLN A 23 -25.81 -10.41 4.77
C GLN A 23 -24.71 -11.41 5.13
N LEU A 24 -23.91 -11.10 6.15
CA LEU A 24 -22.84 -11.97 6.65
C LEU A 24 -23.31 -12.92 7.75
N GLY A 25 -24.58 -12.87 8.15
CA GLY A 25 -25.11 -13.66 9.28
C GLY A 25 -24.53 -13.24 10.64
N LEU A 26 -24.04 -12.00 10.74
CA LEU A 26 -23.41 -11.44 11.93
C LEU A 26 -24.32 -10.43 12.61
N ASP A 27 -24.16 -10.29 13.93
CA ASP A 27 -24.68 -9.14 14.66
C ASP A 27 -23.83 -7.89 14.35
N ARG A 28 -24.43 -6.70 14.43
CA ARG A 28 -23.75 -5.42 14.22
C ARG A 28 -22.48 -5.29 15.05
N GLY A 29 -22.51 -5.66 16.33
CA GLY A 29 -21.35 -5.54 17.21
C GLY A 29 -20.19 -6.42 16.74
N LYS A 30 -20.50 -7.64 16.28
CA LYS A 30 -19.51 -8.56 15.70
C LYS A 30 -18.96 -8.04 14.38
N TYR A 31 -19.81 -7.47 13.54
CA TYR A 31 -19.40 -6.86 12.28
C TYR A 31 -18.43 -5.68 12.50
N VAL A 32 -18.77 -4.75 13.40
CA VAL A 32 -17.90 -3.61 13.73
C VAL A 32 -16.59 -4.06 14.35
N ARG A 33 -16.63 -5.06 15.25
CA ARG A 33 -15.43 -5.63 15.85
C ARG A 33 -14.51 -6.22 14.77
N ALA A 34 -15.05 -7.02 13.85
CA ALA A 34 -14.27 -7.63 12.76
C ALA A 34 -13.61 -6.55 11.89
N LEU A 35 -14.33 -5.47 11.56
CA LEU A 35 -13.75 -4.33 10.83
C LEU A 35 -12.56 -3.70 11.55
N ILE A 36 -12.64 -3.54 12.89
CA ILE A 36 -11.55 -2.99 13.68
C ILE A 36 -10.36 -3.96 13.72
N GLU A 37 -10.61 -5.27 13.89
CA GLU A 37 -9.57 -6.30 13.88
C GLU A 37 -8.86 -6.37 12.51
N ASP A 38 -9.63 -6.32 11.42
CA ASP A 38 -9.11 -6.28 10.05
C ASP A 38 -8.30 -5.01 9.79
N ASP A 39 -8.78 -3.85 10.24
CA ASP A 39 -8.06 -2.58 10.08
C ASP A 39 -6.76 -2.55 10.88
N VAL A 40 -6.76 -3.05 12.13
CA VAL A 40 -5.54 -3.12 12.96
C VAL A 40 -4.52 -4.09 12.34
N THR A 41 -4.96 -5.23 11.84
CA THR A 41 -4.08 -6.20 11.17
C THR A 41 -3.58 -5.70 9.81
N ALA A 42 -4.39 -4.94 9.08
CA ALA A 42 -4.00 -4.29 7.83
C ALA A 42 -3.10 -3.07 8.05
N GLY A 43 -3.32 -2.31 9.12
CA GLY A 43 -2.57 -1.10 9.50
C GLY A 43 -1.11 -1.38 9.83
N ALA A 44 -0.78 -2.58 10.30
CA ALA A 44 0.60 -3.05 10.40
C ALA A 44 1.33 -3.09 9.04
N LYS A 45 0.60 -3.16 7.92
CA LYS A 45 1.17 -3.15 6.56
C LYS A 45 1.35 -1.74 5.98
N GLN A 46 0.65 -0.73 6.49
CA GLN A 46 0.81 0.67 6.06
C GLN A 46 2.09 1.34 6.60
N GLY A 47 2.76 0.68 7.57
CA GLY A 47 4.09 1.06 8.05
C GLY A 47 5.26 0.71 7.11
N ARG A 48 5.03 0.06 5.96
CA ARG A 48 6.07 -0.06 4.93
C ARG A 48 6.04 1.17 4.03
N ARG A 49 6.38 2.32 4.60
CA ARG A 49 6.91 3.47 3.85
C ARG A 49 7.80 2.91 2.77
N ARG A 50 7.47 3.23 1.50
CA ARG A 50 8.17 2.79 0.29
C ARG A 50 9.64 2.54 0.61
N ARG A 51 10.08 1.27 0.60
CA ARG A 51 11.51 0.95 0.66
C ARG A 51 12.12 1.78 -0.44
N PHE A 52 12.99 2.68 -0.05
CA PHE A 52 13.80 3.52 -0.91
C PHE A 52 14.15 2.74 -2.20
N SER A 53 13.46 3.04 -3.31
CA SER A 53 13.83 2.45 -4.59
C SER A 53 15.04 3.24 -5.06
N SER A 54 16.08 2.54 -5.47
CA SER A 54 17.31 3.11 -6.02
C SER A 54 17.09 4.00 -7.26
N GLU A 55 15.85 4.10 -7.77
CA GLU A 55 15.44 5.13 -8.71
C GLU A 55 15.56 6.55 -8.13
N SER A 56 15.56 6.72 -6.81
CA SER A 56 15.81 8.02 -6.18
C SER A 56 17.28 8.47 -6.28
N PHE A 57 18.17 7.58 -6.73
CA PHE A 57 19.54 7.91 -7.11
C PHE A 57 19.65 8.14 -8.64
N ILE A 58 18.86 9.08 -9.15
CA ILE A 58 19.19 9.79 -10.41
C ILE A 58 20.43 10.65 -10.10
N GLY A 59 21.58 10.01 -10.02
CA GLY A 59 22.83 10.65 -9.62
C GLY A 59 23.98 9.68 -9.40
N SER A 60 23.71 8.43 -8.98
CA SER A 60 24.76 7.42 -8.76
C SER A 60 24.70 6.27 -9.77
N VAL A 61 24.39 6.59 -11.03
CA VAL A 61 24.68 5.65 -12.12
C VAL A 61 26.17 5.78 -12.41
N PRO A 62 27.02 4.77 -12.11
CA PRO A 62 28.43 4.84 -12.48
C PRO A 62 28.51 4.83 -14.00
N LEU A 63 28.70 6.01 -14.60
CA LEU A 63 28.80 6.18 -16.06
C LEU A 63 30.19 5.82 -16.61
N GLY A 64 31.05 5.16 -15.82
CA GLY A 64 32.45 4.96 -16.18
C GLY A 64 33.21 6.28 -16.32
N ARG A 65 34.29 6.32 -17.09
CA ARG A 65 35.02 7.57 -17.39
C ARG A 65 34.22 8.42 -18.37
N GLY A 66 33.55 9.46 -17.85
CA GLY A 66 32.92 10.49 -18.67
C GLY A 66 32.01 11.42 -17.86
N PRO A 67 31.67 12.61 -18.39
CA PRO A 67 30.85 13.57 -17.68
C PRO A 67 29.43 13.02 -17.43
N TYR A 68 28.89 13.32 -16.25
CA TYR A 68 27.53 12.98 -15.84
C TYR A 68 26.52 13.79 -16.65
N MET A 69 26.16 13.30 -17.83
CA MET A 69 25.12 13.90 -18.67
C MET A 69 23.81 13.11 -18.55
N ASN A 70 22.71 13.81 -18.23
CA ASN A 70 21.36 13.25 -18.10
C ASN A 70 20.95 12.38 -19.31
N ARG A 71 21.38 12.74 -20.52
CA ARG A 71 21.13 11.96 -21.74
C ARG A 71 21.76 10.55 -21.67
N ARG A 72 22.99 10.43 -21.16
CA ARG A 72 23.71 9.15 -21.03
C ARG A 72 23.11 8.28 -19.94
N VAL A 73 22.75 8.89 -18.80
CA VAL A 73 22.03 8.20 -17.71
C VAL A 73 20.73 7.57 -18.23
N ARG A 74 19.92 8.35 -18.96
CA ARG A 74 18.65 7.89 -19.52
C ARG A 74 18.81 6.82 -20.61
N ALA A 75 19.90 6.83 -21.38
CA ALA A 75 20.20 5.78 -22.35
C ALA A 75 20.54 4.46 -21.64
N LEU A 76 21.49 4.49 -20.69
CA LEU A 76 21.91 3.30 -19.94
C LEU A 76 20.76 2.65 -19.16
N VAL A 77 19.87 3.45 -18.55
CA VAL A 77 18.70 2.95 -17.84
C VAL A 77 17.73 2.24 -18.79
N ARG A 78 17.50 2.79 -19.99
CA ARG A 78 16.64 2.15 -21.00
C ARG A 78 17.20 0.82 -21.46
N ASP A 79 18.50 0.74 -21.73
CA ASP A 79 19.15 -0.49 -22.18
C ASP A 79 19.09 -1.59 -21.11
N ARG A 80 19.30 -1.23 -19.83
CA ARG A 80 19.17 -2.17 -18.70
C ARG A 80 17.74 -2.66 -18.50
N LEU A 81 16.75 -1.80 -18.67
CA LEU A 81 15.33 -2.19 -18.55
C LEU A 81 14.90 -3.10 -19.70
N ALA A 82 15.40 -2.86 -20.91
CA ALA A 82 15.17 -3.75 -22.05
C ALA A 82 15.77 -5.15 -21.80
N ALA A 83 17.03 -5.23 -21.38
CA ALA A 83 17.68 -6.50 -21.05
C ALA A 83 16.97 -7.27 -19.92
N LYS A 84 16.43 -6.58 -18.91
CA LYS A 84 15.61 -7.22 -17.86
C LYS A 84 14.30 -7.80 -18.37
N ARG A 85 13.65 -7.11 -19.32
CA ARG A 85 12.39 -7.58 -19.93
C ARG A 85 12.62 -8.79 -20.82
N GLU A 86 13.74 -8.84 -21.52
CA GLU A 86 14.14 -10.02 -22.30
C GLU A 86 14.49 -11.21 -21.41
N LYS A 87 15.17 -11.00 -20.28
CA LYS A 87 15.52 -12.07 -19.34
C LYS A 87 14.34 -12.67 -18.57
N ASN A 88 13.26 -11.90 -18.41
CA ASN A 88 12.06 -12.30 -17.67
C ASN A 88 10.93 -12.80 -18.60
N ARG A 89 11.21 -12.99 -19.89
CA ARG A 89 10.32 -13.57 -20.89
C ARG A 89 10.78 -14.98 -21.22
#